data_AF-A0A3A0CRF7-F1
#
_entry.id   AF-A0A3A0CRF7-F1
#
_cell.length_a   1.000
_cell.length_b   1.000
_cell.length_c   1.000
_cell.angle_alpha   90.00
_cell.angle_beta   90.00
_cell.angle_gamma   90.00
#
_symmetry.space_group_name_H-M   'P 1'
#
loop_
_entity.id
_entity.type
_entity.pdbx_description
1 polymer ?
#
loop_
_entity_poly.entity_id
_entity_poly.type
_entity_poly.pdbx_seq_one_letter_code
_entity_poly.pdbx_strand_id
1 'polypeptide(L)'
;MHIKSVFPLGRFIFVLACIPVISGCEGWDRKHDYSVVDVTPPADDLEPGRSERARPANFADMVEKMMETRQVYLDEVKALQRAYLNAGDTVRANWCRRVAFQLEDVVNYPFLSPGPAEQRAEVMPERPIPEADKIYNEAYDIYKQVAAVPLAGALEPNKDRARKALGQFKRVLRDYPNSDKVDECAFYCGEIYKEYLREEDPDDELSVRYYQWAFAMNPQIALPARFQAAVVYDFRRHDRARAIELYHQVMELEEAGNQSNVRFSATRVEQLTDEQYSHLKPEDEPKARAITGEPRMTESDSAPPVRATMDEEPLEPQSAP
;
A
#
# COMPACT_ATOMS: atom_id res chain seq x y z
N MET A 1 -53.41 -19.48 -32.12
CA MET A 1 -53.87 -19.24 -30.73
C MET A 1 -53.03 -18.12 -30.15
N HIS A 2 -53.65 -16.96 -29.95
CA HIS A 2 -53.03 -15.75 -29.42
C HIS A 2 -52.94 -15.80 -27.90
N ILE A 3 -51.78 -15.49 -27.34
CA ILE A 3 -51.69 -15.03 -25.95
C ILE A 3 -50.86 -13.75 -25.95
N LYS A 4 -51.56 -12.62 -25.86
CA LYS A 4 -51.00 -11.29 -25.58
C LYS A 4 -50.91 -11.16 -24.06
N SER A 5 -49.70 -11.09 -23.49
CA SER A 5 -49.49 -10.68 -22.10
C SER A 5 -49.15 -9.20 -22.06
N VAL A 6 -50.08 -8.42 -21.54
CA VAL A 6 -49.95 -6.99 -21.23
C VAL A 6 -49.43 -6.88 -19.80
N PHE A 7 -48.23 -6.36 -19.60
CA PHE A 7 -47.73 -6.00 -18.27
C PHE A 7 -47.97 -4.50 -18.02
N PRO A 8 -48.61 -4.11 -16.89
CA PRO A 8 -48.85 -2.71 -16.59
C PRO A 8 -47.60 -2.04 -16.03
N LEU A 9 -47.28 -0.89 -16.61
CA LEU A 9 -46.22 0.03 -16.22
C LEU A 9 -46.60 0.69 -14.87
N GLY A 10 -46.17 0.10 -13.76
CA GLY A 10 -46.30 0.68 -12.43
C GLY A 10 -45.31 1.83 -12.22
N ARG A 11 -45.82 3.07 -12.19
CA ARG A 11 -45.08 4.27 -11.78
C ARG A 11 -44.69 4.17 -10.30
N PHE A 12 -43.46 3.77 -10.02
CA PHE A 12 -42.85 3.99 -8.70
C PHE A 12 -42.36 5.43 -8.61
N ILE A 13 -43.13 6.27 -7.92
CA ILE A 13 -42.69 7.59 -7.48
C ILE A 13 -41.79 7.36 -6.27
N PHE A 14 -40.47 7.39 -6.49
CA PHE A 14 -39.48 7.41 -5.42
C PHE A 14 -39.44 8.82 -4.83
N VAL A 15 -40.12 9.03 -3.70
CA VAL A 15 -39.97 10.25 -2.91
C VAL A 15 -38.63 10.15 -2.18
N LEU A 16 -37.61 10.80 -2.74
CA LEU A 16 -36.29 10.92 -2.15
C LEU A 16 -36.36 11.92 -0.99
N ALA A 17 -36.63 11.41 0.22
CA ALA A 17 -36.54 12.20 1.44
C ALA A 17 -35.06 12.49 1.74
N CYS A 18 -34.60 13.70 1.39
CA CYS A 18 -33.30 14.22 1.77
C CYS A 18 -33.31 14.50 3.28
N ILE A 19 -32.72 13.60 4.08
CA ILE A 19 -32.41 13.85 5.49
C ILE A 19 -31.00 14.46 5.53
N PRO A 20 -30.84 15.75 5.88
CA PRO A 20 -29.52 16.32 6.13
C PRO A 20 -29.02 15.82 7.49
N VAL A 21 -28.28 14.71 7.48
CA VAL A 21 -27.47 14.29 8.64
C VAL A 21 -26.20 15.14 8.64
N ILE A 22 -26.29 16.33 9.24
CA ILE A 22 -25.15 17.16 9.60
C ILE A 22 -24.65 16.62 10.94
N SER A 23 -23.80 15.59 10.90
CA SER A 23 -23.11 15.05 12.07
C SER A 23 -21.61 15.01 11.80
N GLY A 24 -20.89 15.99 12.36
CA GLY A 24 -19.50 15.89 12.79
C GLY A 24 -18.46 15.36 11.79
N CYS A 25 -18.00 16.21 10.87
CA CYS A 25 -16.65 16.07 10.30
C CYS A 25 -15.62 16.68 11.27
N GLU A 26 -15.56 16.22 12.51
CA GLU A 26 -14.42 16.48 13.42
C GLU A 26 -13.53 15.23 13.39
N GLY A 27 -12.55 15.20 12.48
CA GLY A 27 -11.62 14.08 12.41
C GLY A 27 -10.74 13.97 11.16
N TRP A 28 -10.93 14.80 10.13
CA TRP A 28 -10.15 14.72 8.88
C TRP A 28 -8.95 15.67 8.84
N ASP A 29 -8.30 15.90 9.96
CA ASP A 29 -7.01 16.59 10.01
C ASP A 29 -5.98 15.78 10.81
N ARG A 30 -6.06 14.45 10.69
CA ARG A 30 -4.89 13.61 10.94
C ARG A 30 -3.95 13.81 9.76
N LYS A 31 -3.14 14.86 9.83
CA LYS A 31 -1.85 14.85 9.15
C LYS A 31 -1.16 13.58 9.61
N HIS A 32 -1.16 12.56 8.77
CA HIS A 32 -0.26 11.44 8.93
C HIS A 32 1.12 12.08 8.97
N ASP A 33 1.70 12.13 10.16
CA ASP A 33 3.07 12.53 10.34
C ASP A 33 3.90 11.41 9.72
N TYR A 34 4.11 11.53 8.40
CA TYR A 34 5.08 10.76 7.65
C TYR A 34 6.48 11.29 7.93
N SER A 35 6.78 11.83 9.13
CA SER A 35 8.12 11.67 9.66
C SER A 35 8.34 10.16 9.76
N VAL A 36 8.78 9.60 8.63
CA VAL A 36 9.76 8.54 8.55
C VAL A 36 10.57 8.72 9.81
N VAL A 37 10.45 7.76 10.74
CA VAL A 37 11.30 7.68 11.94
C VAL A 37 12.65 8.12 11.44
N ASP A 38 13.08 9.32 11.84
CA ASP A 38 14.19 9.99 11.16
C ASP A 38 15.35 9.02 11.32
N VAL A 39 15.62 8.24 10.27
CA VAL A 39 16.79 7.38 10.20
C VAL A 39 17.90 8.33 9.85
N THR A 40 18.05 9.38 10.65
CA THR A 40 19.22 10.22 10.68
C THR A 40 20.31 9.21 10.90
N PRO A 41 21.18 8.96 9.90
CA PRO A 41 22.28 8.05 10.09
C PRO A 41 22.97 8.52 11.38
N PRO A 42 23.30 7.60 12.31
CA PRO A 42 23.90 7.98 13.57
C PRO A 42 25.05 8.94 13.28
N ALA A 43 25.07 10.09 13.95
CA ALA A 43 25.99 11.18 13.65
C ALA A 43 27.41 10.64 13.41
N ASP A 44 28.07 11.12 12.35
CA ASP A 44 29.44 10.76 11.95
C ASP A 44 30.49 11.07 13.04
N ASP A 45 30.06 11.62 14.17
CA ASP A 45 30.86 12.05 15.31
C ASP A 45 31.23 10.89 16.26
N LEU A 46 30.90 9.63 15.93
CA LEU A 46 31.47 8.48 16.61
C LEU A 46 32.95 8.35 16.24
N GLU A 47 33.78 9.03 17.04
CA GLU A 47 35.24 8.92 17.12
C GLU A 47 35.76 7.57 16.57
N PRO A 48 36.69 7.55 15.58
CA PRO A 48 37.27 6.33 14.99
C PRO A 48 38.15 5.50 15.96
N GLY A 49 37.95 5.69 17.26
CA GLY A 49 38.58 4.94 18.33
C GLY A 49 37.96 3.56 18.49
N ARG A 50 38.56 2.57 17.81
CA ARG A 50 38.44 1.14 18.15
C ARG A 50 37.07 0.52 17.82
N SER A 51 36.62 0.69 16.58
CA SER A 51 35.77 -0.33 15.95
C SER A 51 36.55 -1.66 15.98
N GLU A 52 36.22 -2.55 16.91
CA GLU A 52 36.31 -3.99 16.61
C GLU A 52 35.72 -4.13 15.22
N ARG A 53 36.53 -4.57 14.24
CA ARG A 53 36.09 -4.76 12.85
C ARG A 53 34.77 -5.48 12.89
N ALA A 54 33.67 -4.74 12.75
CA ALA A 54 32.34 -5.27 12.89
C ALA A 54 32.27 -6.34 11.82
N ARG A 55 32.21 -7.61 12.24
CA ARG A 55 31.97 -8.69 11.30
C ARG A 55 30.74 -8.27 10.53
N PRO A 56 30.75 -8.32 9.18
CA PRO A 56 29.58 -7.95 8.41
C PRO A 56 28.40 -8.71 9.02
N ALA A 57 27.36 -7.97 9.42
CA ALA A 57 26.23 -8.56 10.11
C ALA A 57 25.71 -9.70 9.24
N ASN A 58 25.74 -10.92 9.77
CA ASN A 58 25.16 -12.05 9.05
C ASN A 58 23.65 -11.92 9.17
N PHE A 59 23.05 -11.21 8.21
CA PHE A 59 21.61 -10.95 8.19
C PHE A 59 20.80 -12.26 8.24
N ALA A 60 21.34 -13.36 7.71
CA ALA A 60 20.72 -14.67 7.84
C ALA A 60 20.60 -15.10 9.32
N ASP A 61 21.70 -15.05 10.08
CA ASP A 61 21.70 -15.40 11.52
C ASP A 61 20.79 -14.46 12.32
N MET A 62 20.78 -13.15 12.00
CA MET A 62 19.91 -12.18 12.68
C MET A 62 18.44 -12.50 12.46
N VAL A 63 18.08 -12.87 11.24
CA VAL A 63 16.73 -13.27 10.91
C VAL A 63 16.38 -14.59 11.58
N GLU A 64 17.23 -15.60 11.49
CA GLU A 64 16.98 -16.90 12.13
C GLU A 64 16.74 -16.73 13.64
N LYS A 65 17.55 -15.88 14.29
CA LYS A 65 17.33 -15.51 15.70
C LYS A 65 16.02 -14.77 15.92
N MET A 66 15.66 -13.83 15.04
CA MET A 66 14.38 -13.13 15.10
C MET A 66 13.21 -14.12 14.95
N MET A 67 13.35 -15.12 14.07
CA MET A 67 12.38 -16.19 13.86
C MET A 67 12.19 -17.07 15.08
N GLU A 68 13.30 -17.52 15.66
CA GLU A 68 13.29 -18.29 16.89
C GLU A 68 12.60 -17.50 18.01
N THR A 69 12.99 -16.23 18.20
CA THR A 69 12.40 -15.34 19.21
C THR A 69 10.89 -15.16 19.01
N ARG A 70 10.46 -14.99 17.77
CA ARG A 70 9.03 -14.85 17.44
C ARG A 70 8.26 -16.14 17.72
N GLN A 71 8.81 -17.28 17.36
CA GLN A 71 8.18 -18.58 17.61
C GLN A 71 8.02 -18.82 19.12
N VAL A 72 9.06 -18.53 19.90
CA VAL A 72 9.01 -18.56 21.37
C VAL A 72 7.91 -17.66 21.90
N TYR A 73 7.83 -16.40 21.43
CA TYR A 73 6.78 -15.48 21.86
C TYR A 73 5.37 -15.97 21.51
N LEU A 74 5.17 -16.53 20.30
CA LEU A 74 3.90 -17.14 19.90
C LEU A 74 3.50 -18.30 20.83
N ASP A 75 4.46 -19.16 21.17
CA ASP A 75 4.24 -20.31 22.05
C ASP A 75 3.90 -19.85 23.49
N GLU A 76 4.54 -18.78 23.97
CA GLU A 76 4.21 -18.13 25.24
C GLU A 76 2.79 -17.54 25.24
N VAL A 77 2.39 -16.83 24.18
CA VAL A 77 1.03 -16.29 24.04
C VAL A 77 -0.02 -17.43 24.06
N LYS A 78 0.27 -18.56 23.42
CA LYS A 78 -0.58 -19.77 23.44
C LYS A 78 -0.60 -20.44 24.81
N ALA A 79 0.51 -20.46 25.54
CA ALA A 79 0.55 -20.96 26.92
C ALA A 79 -0.29 -20.09 27.84
N LEU A 80 -0.19 -18.76 27.70
CA LEU A 80 -0.98 -17.79 28.46
C LEU A 80 -2.48 -17.93 28.17
N GLN A 81 -2.85 -18.14 26.91
CA GLN A 81 -4.24 -18.46 26.53
C GLN A 81 -4.77 -19.67 27.30
N ARG A 82 -4.01 -20.77 27.34
CA ARG A 82 -4.39 -22.00 28.07
C ARG A 82 -4.52 -21.74 29.57
N ALA A 83 -3.61 -20.98 30.16
CA ALA A 83 -3.68 -20.60 31.57
C ALA A 83 -4.96 -19.81 31.90
N TYR A 84 -5.32 -18.83 31.06
CA TYR A 84 -6.57 -18.07 31.23
C TYR A 84 -7.83 -18.94 31.09
N LEU A 85 -7.83 -19.88 30.13
CA LEU A 85 -8.93 -20.84 30.00
C LEU A 85 -9.09 -21.73 31.23
N ASN A 86 -7.99 -22.22 31.79
CA ASN A 86 -8.00 -23.03 33.02
C ASN A 86 -8.48 -22.23 34.25
N ALA A 87 -8.21 -20.93 34.27
CA ALA A 87 -8.68 -20.01 35.31
C ALA A 87 -10.14 -19.55 35.11
N GLY A 88 -10.78 -19.90 33.99
CA GLY A 88 -12.14 -19.44 33.63
C GLY A 88 -12.22 -18.03 33.04
N ASP A 89 -11.09 -17.36 32.80
CA ASP A 89 -11.05 -16.02 32.18
C ASP A 89 -11.11 -16.11 30.66
N THR A 90 -12.33 -16.26 30.14
CA THR A 90 -12.58 -16.38 28.69
C THR A 90 -12.30 -15.09 27.92
N VAL A 91 -12.32 -13.93 28.57
CA VAL A 91 -12.09 -12.63 27.93
C VAL A 91 -10.63 -12.49 27.56
N ARG A 92 -9.72 -12.70 28.52
CA ARG A 92 -8.26 -12.60 28.27
C ARG A 92 -7.75 -13.72 27.37
N ALA A 93 -8.31 -14.94 27.50
CA ALA A 93 -8.02 -16.01 26.56
C ALA A 93 -8.33 -15.62 25.10
N ASN A 94 -9.44 -14.91 24.86
CA ASN A 94 -9.78 -14.40 23.54
C ASN A 94 -8.82 -13.31 23.04
N TRP A 95 -8.25 -12.51 23.93
CA TRP A 95 -7.23 -11.51 23.56
C TRP A 95 -5.95 -12.19 23.11
N CYS A 96 -5.45 -13.17 23.87
CA CYS A 96 -4.30 -13.98 23.48
C CYS A 96 -4.51 -14.66 22.13
N ARG A 97 -5.72 -15.20 21.88
CA ARG A 97 -6.06 -15.81 20.58
C ARG A 97 -5.93 -14.83 19.41
N ARG A 98 -6.39 -13.58 19.56
CA ARG A 98 -6.28 -12.56 18.51
C ARG A 98 -4.82 -12.18 18.23
N VAL A 99 -4.02 -12.03 19.29
CA VAL A 99 -2.59 -11.77 19.17
C VAL A 99 -1.88 -12.93 18.47
N ALA A 100 -2.17 -14.17 18.86
CA ALA A 100 -1.61 -15.35 18.22
C ALA A 100 -1.99 -15.42 16.73
N PHE A 101 -3.24 -15.13 16.39
CA PHE A 101 -3.70 -15.09 14.99
C PHE A 101 -2.92 -14.07 14.16
N GLN A 102 -2.71 -12.85 14.68
CA GLN A 102 -1.90 -11.83 14.01
C GLN A 102 -0.43 -12.26 13.86
N LEU A 103 0.10 -13.01 14.83
CA LEU A 103 1.46 -13.55 14.79
C LEU A 103 1.61 -14.80 13.91
N GLU A 104 0.53 -15.53 13.63
CA GLU A 104 0.56 -16.66 12.70
C GLU A 104 0.47 -16.20 11.24
N ASP A 105 -0.21 -15.08 10.99
CA ASP A 105 -0.53 -14.61 9.64
C ASP A 105 0.61 -13.84 8.93
N VAL A 106 1.74 -13.55 9.59
CA VAL A 106 2.90 -12.98 8.87
C VAL A 106 3.62 -14.12 8.16
N VAL A 107 3.17 -14.37 6.94
CA VAL A 107 3.65 -15.38 6.02
C VAL A 107 4.76 -14.80 5.16
N ASN A 108 5.94 -15.40 5.26
CA ASN A 108 7.16 -15.10 4.51
C ASN A 108 7.85 -13.81 4.88
N TYR A 109 9.14 -13.94 5.18
CA TYR A 109 9.99 -12.81 5.44
C TYR A 109 10.78 -12.45 4.20
N PRO A 110 10.50 -11.28 3.60
CA PRO A 110 11.16 -10.86 2.37
C PRO A 110 12.69 -10.77 2.54
N PHE A 111 13.19 -10.48 3.75
CA PHE A 111 14.61 -10.22 4.00
C PHE A 111 15.55 -11.43 3.88
N LEU A 112 15.05 -12.67 3.92
CA LEU A 112 15.89 -13.85 3.62
C LEU A 112 15.84 -14.26 2.15
N SER A 113 14.96 -13.63 1.39
CA SER A 113 14.71 -14.02 0.02
C SER A 113 15.30 -12.97 -0.90
N PRO A 114 16.14 -13.33 -1.89
CA PRO A 114 16.65 -12.36 -2.86
C PRO A 114 15.52 -11.71 -3.70
N GLY A 115 14.31 -12.29 -3.66
CA GLY A 115 13.06 -11.74 -4.19
C GLY A 115 11.85 -12.52 -3.67
N PRO A 116 10.61 -12.07 -3.93
CA PRO A 116 9.39 -12.79 -3.59
C PRO A 116 9.45 -14.27 -4.01
N ALA A 117 8.93 -15.18 -3.19
CA ALA A 117 8.99 -16.62 -3.46
C ALA A 117 8.39 -16.98 -4.84
N GLU A 118 7.40 -16.20 -5.29
CA GLU A 118 6.74 -16.39 -6.58
C GLU A 118 7.68 -16.10 -7.77
N GLN A 119 8.70 -15.24 -7.61
CA GLN A 119 9.67 -14.89 -8.66
C GLN A 119 10.84 -15.87 -8.79
N ARG A 120 10.86 -16.94 -7.99
CA ARG A 120 11.97 -17.93 -7.98
C ARG A 120 11.81 -19.05 -9.00
N ALA A 121 10.57 -19.35 -9.39
CA ALA A 121 10.32 -20.33 -10.44
C ALA A 121 10.53 -19.65 -11.80
N GLU A 122 11.02 -20.39 -12.80
CA GLU A 122 10.90 -19.98 -14.19
C GLU A 122 9.41 -20.02 -14.55
N VAL A 123 8.71 -18.92 -14.29
CA VAL A 123 7.28 -18.77 -14.56
C VAL A 123 7.12 -18.33 -16.01
N MET A 124 6.53 -19.18 -16.84
CA MET A 124 6.23 -18.88 -18.24
C MET A 124 4.84 -19.42 -18.59
N PRO A 125 3.95 -18.59 -19.18
CA PRO A 125 2.63 -19.03 -19.58
C PRO A 125 2.74 -20.01 -20.75
N GLU A 126 2.49 -21.31 -20.51
CA GLU A 126 2.64 -22.36 -21.52
C GLU A 126 1.30 -22.95 -21.96
N ARG A 127 0.41 -23.25 -20.99
CA ARG A 127 -0.81 -24.02 -21.27
C ARG A 127 -1.96 -23.67 -20.32
N PRO A 128 -3.21 -23.84 -20.75
CA PRO A 128 -4.37 -23.76 -19.87
C PRO A 128 -4.34 -24.89 -18.84
N ILE A 129 -4.59 -24.55 -17.57
CA ILE A 129 -4.67 -25.49 -16.46
C ILE A 129 -6.02 -25.26 -15.76
N PRO A 130 -6.99 -26.19 -15.85
CA PRO A 130 -8.36 -25.97 -15.35
C PRO A 130 -8.44 -25.59 -13.87
N GLU A 131 -7.56 -26.14 -13.03
CA GLU A 131 -7.49 -25.80 -11.61
C GLU A 131 -7.01 -24.37 -11.38
N ALA A 132 -6.02 -23.91 -12.17
CA ALA A 132 -5.52 -22.55 -12.13
C ALA A 132 -6.58 -21.57 -12.61
N ASP A 133 -7.26 -21.89 -13.72
CA ASP A 133 -8.36 -21.09 -14.27
C ASP A 133 -9.48 -20.90 -13.25
N LYS A 134 -9.82 -21.95 -12.48
CA LYS A 134 -10.82 -21.85 -11.43
C LYS A 134 -10.40 -20.86 -10.34
N ILE A 135 -9.17 -20.99 -9.83
CA ILE A 135 -8.65 -20.09 -8.78
C ILE A 135 -8.57 -18.65 -9.31
N TYR A 136 -8.10 -18.47 -10.54
CA TYR A 136 -8.02 -17.18 -11.20
C TYR A 136 -9.41 -16.53 -11.34
N ASN A 137 -10.41 -17.26 -11.84
CA ASN A 137 -11.75 -16.74 -12.03
C ASN A 137 -12.40 -16.35 -10.69
N GLU A 138 -12.23 -17.16 -9.64
CA GLU A 138 -12.67 -16.83 -8.28
C GLU A 138 -12.01 -15.54 -7.77
N ALA A 139 -10.69 -15.40 -7.97
CA ALA A 139 -9.93 -14.22 -7.56
C ALA A 139 -10.37 -12.97 -8.33
N TYR A 140 -10.58 -13.11 -9.64
CA TYR A 140 -11.01 -12.04 -10.51
C TYR A 140 -12.45 -11.59 -10.23
N ASP A 141 -13.34 -12.51 -9.86
CA ASP A 141 -14.69 -12.17 -9.40
C ASP A 141 -14.68 -11.37 -8.10
N ILE A 142 -13.79 -11.71 -7.16
CA ILE A 142 -13.59 -10.91 -5.93
C ILE A 142 -13.02 -9.53 -6.28
N TYR A 143 -12.00 -9.48 -7.14
CA TYR A 143 -11.37 -8.24 -7.58
C TYR A 143 -12.39 -7.29 -8.24
N LYS A 144 -13.24 -7.78 -9.15
CA LYS A 144 -14.29 -6.98 -9.79
C LYS A 144 -15.26 -6.36 -8.80
N GLN A 145 -15.61 -7.08 -7.72
CA GLN A 145 -16.48 -6.54 -6.68
C GLN A 145 -15.85 -5.36 -5.94
N VAL A 146 -14.52 -5.36 -5.82
CA VAL A 146 -13.75 -4.25 -5.23
C VAL A 146 -13.63 -3.10 -6.23
N ALA A 147 -13.28 -3.39 -7.49
CA ALA A 147 -13.04 -2.40 -8.54
C ALA A 147 -14.29 -1.69 -9.07
N ALA A 148 -15.48 -2.27 -8.89
CA ALA A 148 -16.71 -1.72 -9.43
C ALA A 148 -17.19 -0.43 -8.73
N VAL A 149 -16.69 -0.13 -7.53
CA VAL A 149 -17.19 0.99 -6.73
C VAL A 149 -16.09 2.06 -6.60
N PRO A 150 -16.24 3.22 -7.28
CA PRO A 150 -15.29 4.32 -7.15
C PRO A 150 -15.10 4.73 -5.69
N LEU A 151 -13.86 5.02 -5.29
CA LEU A 151 -13.47 5.41 -3.92
C LEU A 151 -13.67 4.35 -2.84
N ALA A 152 -14.22 3.17 -3.18
CA ALA A 152 -14.50 2.15 -2.20
C ALA A 152 -13.23 1.41 -1.74
N GLY A 153 -12.11 1.58 -2.43
CA GLY A 153 -10.81 1.06 -1.99
C GLY A 153 -10.36 1.55 -0.61
N ALA A 154 -10.86 2.71 -0.17
CA ALA A 154 -10.60 3.24 1.18
C ALA A 154 -11.38 2.49 2.29
N LEU A 155 -12.37 1.67 1.94
CA LEU A 155 -13.18 0.95 2.93
C LEU A 155 -12.48 -0.34 3.35
N GLU A 156 -12.34 -0.56 4.66
CA GLU A 156 -11.69 -1.77 5.21
C GLU A 156 -12.25 -3.10 4.65
N PRO A 157 -13.58 -3.29 4.49
CA PRO A 157 -14.12 -4.52 3.90
C PRO A 157 -13.66 -4.78 2.46
N ASN A 158 -13.34 -3.72 1.72
CA ASN A 158 -12.82 -3.83 0.36
C ASN A 158 -11.33 -4.14 0.35
N LYS A 159 -10.57 -3.63 1.31
CA LYS A 159 -9.18 -4.04 1.54
C LYS A 159 -9.09 -5.52 1.88
N ASP A 160 -9.96 -6.02 2.76
CA ASP A 160 -10.03 -7.47 3.08
C ASP A 160 -10.32 -8.32 1.84
N ARG A 161 -11.25 -7.89 0.99
CA ARG A 161 -11.55 -8.57 -0.29
C ARG A 161 -10.37 -8.49 -1.25
N ALA A 162 -9.69 -7.35 -1.33
CA ALA A 162 -8.50 -7.18 -2.15
C ALA A 162 -7.36 -8.09 -1.69
N ARG A 163 -7.10 -8.19 -0.37
CA ARG A 163 -6.13 -9.15 0.21
C ARG A 163 -6.51 -10.59 -0.12
N LYS A 164 -7.80 -10.93 -0.05
CA LYS A 164 -8.29 -12.27 -0.42
C LYS A 164 -8.04 -12.58 -1.90
N ALA A 165 -8.35 -11.66 -2.80
CA ALA A 165 -8.07 -11.81 -4.23
C ALA A 165 -6.56 -11.93 -4.49
N LEU A 166 -5.76 -11.07 -3.87
CA LEU A 166 -4.30 -11.10 -3.95
C LEU A 166 -3.72 -12.46 -3.52
N GLY A 167 -4.20 -13.02 -2.40
CA GLY A 167 -3.80 -14.34 -1.93
C GLY A 167 -4.10 -15.46 -2.94
N GLN A 168 -5.24 -15.37 -3.64
CA GLN A 168 -5.59 -16.34 -4.70
C GLN A 168 -4.74 -16.15 -5.97
N PHE A 169 -4.47 -14.91 -6.42
CA PHE A 169 -3.58 -14.67 -7.54
C PHE A 169 -2.15 -15.15 -7.26
N LYS A 170 -1.60 -14.85 -6.07
CA LYS A 170 -0.30 -15.36 -5.63
C LYS A 170 -0.27 -16.88 -5.56
N ARG A 171 -1.39 -17.52 -5.19
CA ARG A 171 -1.52 -18.98 -5.22
C ARG A 171 -1.36 -19.53 -6.63
N VAL A 172 -1.94 -18.90 -7.65
CA VAL A 172 -1.74 -19.30 -9.05
C VAL A 172 -0.27 -19.18 -9.44
N LEU A 173 0.36 -18.04 -9.13
CA LEU A 173 1.78 -17.79 -9.43
C LEU A 173 2.72 -18.83 -8.78
N ARG A 174 2.42 -19.24 -7.54
CA ARG A 174 3.24 -20.18 -6.78
C ARG A 174 2.98 -21.64 -7.15
N ASP A 175 1.71 -22.05 -7.21
CA ASP A 175 1.33 -23.46 -7.34
C ASP A 175 1.23 -23.90 -8.82
N TYR A 176 1.04 -22.96 -9.75
CA TYR A 176 0.83 -23.22 -11.18
C TYR A 176 1.66 -22.31 -12.10
N PRO A 177 3.01 -22.32 -12.00
CA PRO A 177 3.88 -21.40 -12.72
C PRO A 177 3.83 -21.50 -14.26
N ASN A 178 3.29 -22.59 -14.81
CA ASN A 178 3.19 -22.81 -16.26
C ASN A 178 1.78 -22.53 -16.83
N SER A 179 0.85 -22.02 -15.99
CA SER A 179 -0.50 -21.66 -16.44
C SER A 179 -0.45 -20.44 -17.37
N ASP A 180 -1.31 -20.43 -18.38
CA ASP A 180 -1.58 -19.27 -19.24
C ASP A 180 -2.18 -18.05 -18.51
N LYS A 181 -2.44 -18.16 -17.19
CA LYS A 181 -2.96 -17.07 -16.34
C LYS A 181 -1.94 -16.38 -15.46
N VAL A 182 -0.68 -16.82 -15.48
CA VAL A 182 0.35 -16.28 -14.57
C VAL A 182 0.67 -14.81 -14.83
N ASP A 183 0.74 -14.38 -16.08
CA ASP A 183 0.95 -12.99 -16.48
C ASP A 183 -0.24 -12.10 -16.07
N GLU A 184 -1.46 -12.55 -16.31
CA GLU A 184 -2.69 -11.88 -15.85
C GLU A 184 -2.74 -11.78 -14.30
N CYS A 185 -2.39 -12.85 -13.59
CA CYS A 185 -2.30 -12.85 -12.13
C CYS A 185 -1.28 -11.84 -11.61
N ALA A 186 -0.09 -11.78 -12.21
CA ALA A 186 0.92 -10.80 -11.85
C ALA A 186 0.42 -9.37 -12.07
N PHE A 187 -0.24 -9.10 -13.21
CA PHE A 187 -0.84 -7.79 -13.46
C PHE A 187 -1.84 -7.38 -12.35
N TYR A 188 -2.78 -8.27 -11.98
CA TYR A 188 -3.76 -7.96 -10.94
C TYR A 188 -3.16 -7.86 -9.54
N CYS A 189 -2.07 -8.57 -9.24
CA CYS A 189 -1.30 -8.33 -8.02
C CYS A 189 -0.80 -6.87 -7.99
N GLY A 190 -0.24 -6.39 -9.10
CA GLY A 190 0.19 -5.01 -9.27
C GLY A 190 -0.96 -4.01 -9.04
N GLU A 191 -2.12 -4.23 -9.67
CA GLU A 191 -3.31 -3.38 -9.48
C GLU A 191 -3.75 -3.33 -8.02
N ILE A 192 -3.74 -4.47 -7.30
CA ILE A 192 -4.18 -4.51 -5.92
C ILE A 192 -3.26 -3.72 -4.99
N TYR A 193 -1.94 -3.87 -5.13
CA TYR A 193 -0.99 -3.05 -4.37
C TYR A 193 -1.12 -1.57 -4.71
N LYS A 194 -1.27 -1.26 -6.01
CA LYS A 194 -1.39 0.11 -6.49
C LYS A 194 -2.64 0.79 -5.92
N GLU A 195 -3.81 0.16 -5.93
CA GLU A 195 -5.08 0.83 -5.66
C GLU A 195 -5.66 0.59 -4.25
N TYR A 196 -5.44 -0.58 -3.65
CA TYR A 196 -6.20 -0.98 -2.45
C TYR A 196 -5.36 -1.09 -1.18
N LEU A 197 -4.07 -1.42 -1.29
CA LEU A 197 -3.22 -1.66 -0.12
C LEU A 197 -2.26 -0.50 0.18
N ARG A 198 -2.36 0.60 -0.56
CA ARG A 198 -1.45 1.75 -0.48
C ARG A 198 -1.30 2.37 0.91
N GLU A 199 -2.39 2.51 1.67
CA GLU A 199 -2.35 3.21 2.96
C GLU A 199 -1.63 2.42 4.06
N GLU A 200 -1.63 1.10 3.94
CA GLU A 200 -1.09 0.20 4.97
C GLU A 200 0.29 -0.31 4.62
N ASP A 201 0.52 -0.53 3.33
CA ASP A 201 1.76 -1.03 2.77
C ASP A 201 2.02 -0.28 1.45
N PRO A 202 2.49 0.99 1.52
CA PRO A 202 2.79 1.81 0.34
C PRO A 202 4.04 1.29 -0.38
N ASP A 203 3.96 0.08 -0.92
CA ASP A 203 5.02 -0.53 -1.71
C ASP A 203 4.71 -0.33 -3.21
N ASP A 204 4.81 0.93 -3.64
CA ASP A 204 4.72 1.29 -5.06
C ASP A 204 5.76 0.53 -5.89
N GLU A 205 6.92 0.20 -5.29
CA GLU A 205 7.95 -0.60 -5.92
C GLU A 205 7.48 -2.03 -6.17
N LEU A 206 6.79 -2.65 -5.22
CA LEU A 206 6.20 -3.98 -5.38
C LEU A 206 5.14 -3.99 -6.48
N SER A 207 4.28 -2.97 -6.56
CA SER A 207 3.30 -2.85 -7.65
C SER A 207 3.99 -2.84 -9.02
N VAL A 208 5.06 -2.04 -9.15
CA VAL A 208 5.89 -1.95 -10.36
C VAL A 208 6.56 -3.28 -10.67
N ARG A 209 7.13 -3.97 -9.68
CA ARG A 209 7.77 -5.28 -9.87
C ARG A 209 6.78 -6.30 -10.43
N TYR A 210 5.53 -6.31 -9.96
CA TYR A 210 4.51 -7.20 -10.50
C TYR A 210 4.11 -6.86 -11.95
N TYR A 211 3.99 -5.58 -12.30
CA TYR A 211 3.75 -5.19 -13.70
C TYR A 211 4.91 -5.58 -14.61
N GLN A 212 6.15 -5.32 -14.17
CA GLN A 212 7.37 -5.71 -14.88
C GLN A 212 7.43 -7.21 -15.10
N TRP A 213 7.07 -7.97 -14.07
CA TRP A 213 7.02 -9.40 -14.17
C TRP A 213 5.95 -9.90 -15.14
N ALA A 214 4.76 -9.28 -15.14
CA ALA A 214 3.67 -9.62 -16.07
C ALA A 214 4.13 -9.50 -17.54
N PHE A 215 4.72 -8.36 -17.93
CA PHE A 215 5.17 -8.19 -19.32
C PHE A 215 6.50 -8.88 -19.64
N ALA A 216 7.30 -9.24 -18.63
CA ALA A 216 8.48 -10.10 -18.83
C ALA A 216 8.06 -11.53 -19.18
N MET A 217 7.01 -12.06 -18.54
CA MET A 217 6.43 -13.36 -18.85
C MET A 217 5.71 -13.38 -20.20
N ASN A 218 4.94 -12.33 -20.49
CA ASN A 218 4.22 -12.18 -21.76
C ASN A 218 4.43 -10.76 -22.33
N PRO A 219 5.37 -10.57 -23.26
CA PRO A 219 5.62 -9.26 -23.86
C PRO A 219 4.41 -8.65 -24.58
N GLN A 220 3.45 -9.49 -25.00
CA GLN A 220 2.24 -9.13 -25.74
C GLN A 220 0.97 -9.32 -24.87
N ILE A 221 1.10 -9.15 -23.55
CA ILE A 221 -0.03 -9.22 -22.62
C ILE A 221 -1.15 -8.25 -23.05
N ALA A 222 -2.40 -8.72 -23.03
CA ALA A 222 -3.56 -7.91 -23.41
C ALA A 222 -3.93 -6.83 -22.39
N LEU A 223 -3.24 -6.79 -21.24
CA LEU A 223 -3.45 -5.86 -20.15
C LEU A 223 -2.41 -4.72 -20.24
N PRO A 224 -2.74 -3.50 -19.78
CA PRO A 224 -1.85 -2.33 -19.94
C PRO A 224 -0.71 -2.30 -18.89
N ALA A 225 0.06 -3.39 -18.78
CA ALA A 225 1.06 -3.57 -17.72
C ALA A 225 2.16 -2.51 -17.76
N ARG A 226 2.72 -2.21 -18.94
CA ARG A 226 3.77 -1.19 -19.07
C ARG A 226 3.23 0.20 -18.79
N PHE A 227 2.03 0.49 -19.28
CA PHE A 227 1.38 1.76 -19.00
C PHE A 227 1.16 1.99 -17.50
N GLN A 228 0.65 0.97 -16.78
CA GLN A 228 0.43 1.09 -15.33
C GLN A 228 1.76 1.23 -14.55
N ALA A 229 2.80 0.50 -14.95
CA ALA A 229 4.13 0.68 -14.37
C ALA A 229 4.67 2.11 -14.60
N ALA A 230 4.50 2.66 -15.81
CA ALA A 230 4.92 4.02 -16.15
C ALA A 230 4.18 5.06 -15.29
N VAL A 231 2.87 4.90 -15.10
CA VAL A 231 2.05 5.78 -14.25
C VAL A 231 2.54 5.77 -12.79
N VAL A 232 2.89 4.60 -12.25
CA VAL A 232 3.44 4.51 -10.89
C VAL A 232 4.81 5.19 -10.79
N TYR A 233 5.70 4.95 -11.77
CA TYR A 233 6.99 5.62 -11.81
C TYR A 233 6.88 7.14 -11.88
N ASP A 234 5.97 7.65 -12.72
CA ASP A 234 5.74 9.07 -12.93
C ASP A 234 5.13 9.76 -11.72
N PHE A 235 3.93 9.31 -11.32
CA PHE A 235 3.11 10.06 -10.36
C PHE A 235 3.42 9.75 -8.90
N ARG A 236 3.97 8.56 -8.60
CA ARG A 236 4.16 8.12 -7.21
C ARG A 236 5.61 8.06 -6.80
N ARG A 237 6.47 7.56 -7.69
CA ARG A 237 7.91 7.44 -7.44
C ARG A 237 8.70 8.65 -7.92
N HIS A 238 8.11 9.51 -8.74
CA HIS A 238 8.77 10.64 -9.39
C HIS A 238 10.05 10.25 -10.14
N ASP A 239 10.11 9.02 -10.65
CA ASP A 239 11.21 8.51 -11.48
C ASP A 239 10.89 8.75 -12.96
N ARG A 240 11.14 9.99 -13.38
CA ARG A 240 10.85 10.47 -14.74
C ARG A 240 11.57 9.67 -15.81
N ALA A 241 12.82 9.27 -15.57
CA ALA A 241 13.62 8.57 -16.57
C ALA A 241 12.98 7.22 -16.92
N ARG A 242 12.66 6.42 -15.90
CA ARG A 242 11.99 5.13 -16.11
C ARG A 242 10.57 5.28 -16.67
N ALA A 243 9.84 6.30 -16.24
CA ALA A 243 8.50 6.57 -16.77
C ALA A 243 8.54 6.85 -18.28
N ILE A 244 9.47 7.69 -18.76
CA ILE A 244 9.65 7.98 -20.19
C ILE A 244 9.96 6.71 -20.98
N GLU A 245 10.89 5.88 -20.50
CA GLU A 245 11.24 4.61 -21.15
C GLU A 245 10.02 3.70 -21.35
N LEU A 246 9.19 3.53 -20.31
CA LEU A 246 8.01 2.69 -20.39
C LEU A 246 6.91 3.31 -21.26
N TYR A 247 6.72 4.63 -21.22
CA TYR A 247 5.78 5.31 -22.11
C TYR A 247 6.16 5.17 -23.59
N HIS A 248 7.46 5.19 -23.92
CA HIS A 248 7.92 4.86 -25.28
C HIS A 248 7.52 3.43 -25.67
N GLN A 249 7.74 2.44 -24.81
CA GLN A 249 7.35 1.06 -25.09
C GLN A 249 5.84 0.90 -25.30
N VAL A 250 5.01 1.64 -24.54
CA VAL A 250 3.54 1.63 -24.73
C VAL A 250 3.15 2.13 -26.12
N MET A 251 3.82 3.16 -26.63
CA MET A 251 3.58 3.70 -27.98
C MET A 251 4.09 2.75 -29.07
N GLU A 252 5.26 2.15 -28.88
CA GLU A 252 5.88 1.25 -29.87
C GLU A 252 5.11 -0.06 -30.03
N LEU A 253 4.61 -0.62 -28.94
CA LEU A 253 3.93 -1.91 -28.92
C LEU A 253 2.40 -1.79 -29.10
N GLU A 254 1.87 -0.55 -29.12
CA GLU A 254 0.43 -0.28 -29.08
C GLU A 254 -0.30 -1.14 -28.04
N GLU A 255 0.26 -1.20 -26.82
CA GLU A 255 -0.11 -2.18 -25.79
C GLU A 255 -1.63 -2.22 -25.55
N ALA A 256 -2.19 -3.45 -25.54
CA ALA A 256 -3.62 -3.73 -25.39
C ALA A 256 -4.54 -3.12 -26.46
N GLY A 257 -4.00 -2.57 -27.56
CA GLY A 257 -4.78 -1.84 -28.58
C GLY A 257 -5.46 -0.58 -28.02
N ASN A 258 -5.03 -0.07 -26.87
CA ASN A 258 -5.68 1.04 -26.19
C ASN A 258 -5.10 2.39 -26.65
N GLN A 259 -5.72 2.96 -27.68
CA GLN A 259 -5.33 4.26 -28.25
C GLN A 259 -5.36 5.42 -27.25
N SER A 260 -6.16 5.33 -26.18
CA SER A 260 -6.18 6.36 -25.13
C SER A 260 -4.87 6.34 -24.32
N ASN A 261 -4.35 5.16 -23.99
CA ASN A 261 -3.08 5.00 -23.28
C ASN A 261 -1.91 5.48 -24.15
N VAL A 262 -1.93 5.19 -25.46
CA VAL A 262 -0.91 5.66 -26.41
C VAL A 262 -0.88 7.19 -26.47
N ARG A 263 -2.04 7.84 -26.61
CA ARG A 263 -2.15 9.31 -26.63
C ARG A 263 -1.71 9.95 -25.31
N PHE A 264 -2.09 9.34 -24.19
CA PHE A 264 -1.65 9.79 -22.87
C PHE A 264 -0.12 9.71 -22.76
N SER A 265 0.46 8.58 -23.17
CA SER A 265 1.91 8.34 -23.12
C SER A 265 2.68 9.36 -23.96
N ALA A 266 2.22 9.64 -25.19
CA ALA A 266 2.84 10.64 -26.06
C ALA A 266 2.83 12.05 -25.43
N THR A 267 1.67 12.47 -24.93
CA THR A 267 1.51 13.77 -24.25
C THR A 267 2.40 13.84 -23.02
N ARG A 268 2.48 12.75 -22.25
CA ARG A 268 3.26 12.72 -21.02
C ARG A 268 4.76 12.72 -21.27
N VAL A 269 5.24 12.05 -22.32
CA VAL A 269 6.64 12.14 -22.75
C VAL A 269 7.01 13.56 -23.14
N GLU A 270 6.16 14.28 -23.88
CA GLU A 270 6.39 15.70 -24.21
C GLU A 270 6.48 16.56 -22.93
N GLN A 271 5.51 16.42 -22.03
CA GLN A 271 5.49 17.16 -20.75
C GLN A 271 6.68 16.84 -19.86
N LEU A 272 7.07 15.57 -19.79
CA LEU A 272 8.21 15.17 -19.00
C LEU A 272 9.46 15.73 -19.66
N THR A 273 9.68 15.53 -20.97
CA THR A 273 10.91 15.97 -21.67
C THR A 273 11.14 17.47 -21.71
N ASP A 274 10.10 18.30 -21.71
CA ASP A 274 10.22 19.75 -21.72
C ASP A 274 10.87 20.29 -20.43
N GLU A 275 12.04 20.92 -20.58
CA GLU A 275 12.79 21.55 -19.48
C GLU A 275 12.01 22.67 -18.79
N GLN A 276 11.05 23.30 -19.47
CA GLN A 276 10.25 24.40 -18.94
C GLN A 276 9.10 23.92 -18.04
N TYR A 277 8.60 22.69 -18.23
CA TYR A 277 7.49 22.13 -17.46
C TYR A 277 7.93 21.18 -16.33
N SER A 278 9.23 21.04 -16.09
CA SER A 278 9.76 20.35 -14.91
C SER A 278 9.46 21.15 -13.64
N HIS A 279 8.23 21.04 -13.14
CA HIS A 279 7.77 21.51 -11.82
C HIS A 279 8.50 20.84 -10.64
N LEU A 280 9.38 19.88 -10.93
CA LEU A 280 10.30 19.23 -10.01
C LEU A 280 11.76 19.69 -10.18
N LYS A 281 12.02 20.82 -10.86
CA LYS A 281 13.31 21.48 -10.64
C LYS A 281 13.41 21.70 -9.12
N PRO A 282 14.43 21.18 -8.41
CA PRO A 282 14.71 21.67 -7.07
C PRO A 282 14.73 23.19 -7.23
N GLU A 283 13.85 23.90 -6.51
CA GLU A 283 13.73 25.34 -6.63
C GLU A 283 15.15 25.90 -6.66
N ASP A 284 15.51 26.60 -7.75
CA ASP A 284 16.84 27.17 -7.92
C ASP A 284 17.25 27.75 -6.56
N GLU A 285 18.39 27.29 -6.02
CA GLU A 285 18.89 27.60 -4.68
C GLU A 285 18.43 29.00 -4.28
N PRO A 286 17.73 29.16 -3.14
CA PRO A 286 17.00 30.38 -2.82
C PRO A 286 17.89 31.56 -3.12
N LYS A 287 17.60 32.26 -4.23
CA LYS A 287 18.46 33.34 -4.75
C LYS A 287 18.78 34.20 -3.55
N ALA A 288 20.04 34.15 -3.12
CA ALA A 288 20.48 34.76 -1.88
C ALA A 288 19.87 36.15 -1.87
N ARG A 289 18.85 36.35 -1.02
CA ARG A 289 18.18 37.63 -0.94
C ARG A 289 19.31 38.57 -0.64
N ALA A 290 19.65 39.43 -1.61
CA ALA A 290 20.63 40.45 -1.40
C ALA A 290 20.16 41.16 -0.15
N ILE A 291 20.92 41.01 0.94
CA ILE A 291 20.67 41.70 2.19
C ILE A 291 21.03 43.14 1.89
N THR A 292 20.14 43.84 1.18
CA THR A 292 20.11 45.29 1.14
C THR A 292 19.75 45.68 2.56
N GLY A 293 20.78 46.00 3.33
CA GLY A 293 20.66 46.44 4.70
C GLY A 293 19.86 47.73 4.76
N GLU A 294 18.55 47.62 4.93
CA GLU A 294 17.77 48.70 5.51
C GLU A 294 17.86 48.57 7.04
N PRO A 295 18.31 49.62 7.74
CA PRO A 295 18.38 49.60 9.19
C PRO A 295 16.96 49.51 9.78
N ARG A 296 16.66 48.34 10.35
CA ARG A 296 15.44 48.07 11.10
C ARG A 296 15.44 48.97 12.35
N MET A 297 14.65 50.04 12.32
CA MET A 297 14.35 50.82 13.52
C MET A 297 13.65 49.93 14.55
N THR A 298 14.20 49.93 15.76
CA THR A 298 13.69 49.25 16.94
C THR A 298 12.53 50.05 17.54
N GLU A 299 11.30 49.63 17.31
CA GLU A 299 10.15 49.91 18.20
C GLU A 299 10.00 48.68 19.10
N SER A 300 10.54 48.68 20.33
CA SER A 300 9.96 49.30 21.54
C SER A 300 8.67 48.62 22.02
N ASP A 301 8.87 47.69 22.95
CA ASP A 301 8.04 47.40 24.13
C ASP A 301 6.52 47.33 23.99
N SER A 302 5.98 46.12 24.12
CA SER A 302 4.82 45.86 25.01
C SER A 302 4.60 44.36 25.20
N ALA A 303 5.16 43.83 26.29
CA ALA A 303 4.83 42.51 26.80
C ALA A 303 3.46 42.53 27.51
N PRO A 304 2.53 41.62 27.21
CA PRO A 304 1.33 41.43 28.02
C PRO A 304 1.62 40.56 29.26
N PRO A 305 0.88 40.76 30.35
CA PRO A 305 1.17 40.14 31.64
C PRO A 305 0.74 38.67 31.71
N VAL A 306 1.61 37.87 32.34
CA VAL A 306 1.37 36.48 32.75
C VAL A 306 0.24 36.46 33.78
N ARG A 307 -0.87 35.79 33.43
CA ARG A 307 -1.99 35.56 34.35
C ARG A 307 -1.81 34.20 35.01
N ALA A 308 -1.49 34.24 36.29
CA ALA A 308 -1.38 33.08 37.16
C ALA A 308 -2.74 32.66 37.73
N THR A 309 -2.77 31.40 38.19
CA THR A 309 -3.66 30.76 39.18
C THR A 309 -4.99 30.17 38.71
N MET A 310 -5.16 28.89 39.10
CA MET A 310 -6.34 28.18 39.64
C MET A 310 -6.36 26.75 39.07
N ASP A 311 -6.67 25.67 39.76
CA ASP A 311 -6.75 25.29 41.18
C ASP A 311 -6.73 23.75 41.09
N GLU A 312 -5.82 23.10 41.83
CA GLU A 312 -5.65 21.65 41.81
C GLU A 312 -6.50 21.05 42.94
N GLU A 313 -7.65 20.46 42.57
CA GLU A 313 -8.57 19.78 43.49
C GLU A 313 -8.26 18.26 43.54
N PRO A 314 -7.94 17.66 44.71
CA PRO A 314 -7.65 16.23 44.80
C PRO A 314 -8.94 15.42 44.93
N LEU A 315 -9.14 14.44 44.04
CA LEU A 315 -10.20 13.44 44.13
C LEU A 315 -9.84 12.35 45.16
N GLU A 316 -10.71 12.20 46.17
CA GLU A 316 -10.68 11.08 47.14
C GLU A 316 -11.10 9.75 46.49
N PRO A 317 -10.52 8.61 46.91
CA PRO A 317 -10.93 7.29 46.46
C PRO A 317 -12.14 6.75 47.25
N GLN A 318 -13.24 6.45 46.56
CA GLN A 318 -14.37 5.71 47.11
C GLN A 318 -14.01 4.22 47.28
N SER A 319 -14.10 3.73 48.51
CA SER A 319 -14.12 2.31 48.86
C SER A 319 -15.50 1.70 48.57
N ALA A 320 -15.53 0.59 47.84
CA ALA A 320 -16.73 -0.21 47.59
C ALA A 320 -16.78 -1.48 48.48
N PRO A 321 -17.98 -2.01 48.78
CA PRO A 321 -18.23 -3.03 49.81
C PRO A 321 -17.85 -4.47 49.43
#